data_AF-A0A6I2MNM2-F1
#
_entry.id   AF-A0A6I2MNM2-F1
#
_cell.length_a   1.000
_cell.length_b   1.000
_cell.length_c   1.000
_cell.angle_alpha   90.00
_cell.angle_beta   90.00
_cell.angle_gamma   90.00
#
_symmetry.space_group_name_H-M   'P 1'
#
loop_
_entity.id
_entity.type
_entity.pdbx_description
1 polymer ?
#
loop_
_entity_poly.entity_id
_entity_poly.type
_entity_poly.pdbx_seq_one_letter_code
_entity_poly.pdbx_strand_id
1 'polypeptide(L)'
;MKPMQFKSIAMIFLLLTLGIYGQEKQKTINEVFNVNSETVLDINTSNVDIEFETWNKDQIAITATIVLDGATEEEASEYFDQDAIEIVGNSKKVSITTGVENTWFIKHSVGGLEHLNIEIPDFEFEMPEIPEVPEMPEMHLDLSDMPMPPVPEVEFDYEAYEKEGEKYLEKWQKKFEKGFDKEYEKKMEAWGAKMEARQAAMAKRREAMMEKRAEAHEKRMEVREEAMEKRAEQMEERAKEMEERRERIIEKRELHANEPHIFYYSTDRGNKRFKVKKTIKIKMPKGTKINMNVRHGAVKLAENTKNINARLSYSTLWATTIDGEETTITTSYSPVQVERWNCGLLQTSYSEKVDLNEVLNLRLSTTSSDVKIHRLLESAIIDNKMGPIMIDWVSNDFKDIDISLQNGELRCNLPKTDFVIAAKSTRSKLTYPQNLKLNTRKENNTVFYEGYQKKGNSARSIKINSKYSDVVLKE
;
A
#
# COMPACT_ATOMS: atom_id res chain seq x y z
N MET A 1 -28.52 -34.11 -41.04
CA MET A 1 -29.05 -32.83 -40.51
C MET A 1 -27.85 -31.94 -40.22
N LYS A 2 -27.75 -30.77 -40.90
CA LYS A 2 -26.63 -29.83 -40.73
C LYS A 2 -26.77 -29.08 -39.39
N PRO A 3 -25.71 -28.86 -38.62
CA PRO A 3 -25.78 -28.04 -37.41
C PRO A 3 -25.98 -26.57 -37.80
N MET A 4 -27.07 -25.99 -37.31
CA MET A 4 -27.48 -24.61 -37.55
C MET A 4 -26.61 -23.67 -36.72
N GLN A 5 -25.75 -22.89 -37.40
CA GLN A 5 -24.93 -21.86 -36.75
C GLN A 5 -25.81 -20.65 -36.40
N PHE A 6 -25.99 -20.38 -35.11
CA PHE A 6 -26.57 -19.12 -34.63
C PHE A 6 -25.56 -18.00 -34.86
N LYS A 7 -25.88 -17.07 -35.76
CA LYS A 7 -25.14 -15.83 -35.96
C LYS A 7 -25.55 -14.85 -34.85
N SER A 8 -24.63 -14.54 -33.94
CA SER A 8 -24.78 -13.43 -32.99
C SER A 8 -24.79 -12.11 -33.77
N ILE A 9 -25.93 -11.42 -33.79
CA ILE A 9 -26.06 -10.06 -34.30
C ILE A 9 -25.78 -9.13 -33.13
N ALA A 10 -24.58 -8.54 -33.08
CA ALA A 10 -24.32 -7.35 -32.28
C ALA A 10 -24.84 -6.15 -33.08
N MET A 11 -25.83 -5.43 -32.55
CA MET A 11 -26.42 -4.26 -33.21
C MET A 11 -25.91 -3.01 -32.48
N ILE A 12 -24.86 -2.39 -33.03
CA ILE A 12 -24.26 -1.15 -32.52
C ILE A 12 -25.15 0.03 -32.98
N PHE A 13 -25.76 0.74 -32.05
CA PHE A 13 -26.45 2.01 -32.32
C PHE A 13 -25.69 3.16 -31.63
N LEU A 14 -24.83 3.84 -32.40
CA LEU A 14 -24.15 5.07 -31.96
C LEU A 14 -25.07 6.27 -32.21
N LEU A 15 -25.80 6.73 -31.18
CA LEU A 15 -26.62 7.94 -31.23
C LEU A 15 -25.85 9.11 -30.60
N LEU A 16 -25.20 9.93 -31.43
CA LEU A 16 -24.71 11.25 -31.00
C LEU A 16 -25.90 12.21 -30.91
N THR A 17 -26.26 12.63 -29.69
CA THR A 17 -27.15 13.78 -29.48
C THR A 17 -26.32 14.92 -28.89
N LEU A 18 -25.98 15.90 -29.71
CA LEU A 18 -25.32 17.14 -29.28
C LEU A 18 -26.42 18.14 -28.87
N GLY A 19 -26.80 18.13 -27.59
CA GLY A 19 -27.63 19.17 -27.00
C GLY A 19 -26.75 20.30 -26.46
N ILE A 20 -26.88 21.50 -27.03
CA ILE A 20 -26.19 22.70 -26.54
C ILE A 20 -27.03 23.32 -25.42
N TYR A 21 -26.75 22.95 -24.18
CA TYR A 21 -26.97 23.80 -23.01
C TYR A 21 -25.58 24.05 -22.39
N GLY A 22 -25.26 25.33 -22.12
CA GLY A 22 -23.89 25.82 -21.98
C GLY A 22 -22.94 25.00 -21.07
N GLN A 23 -21.70 24.88 -21.54
CA GLN A 23 -20.48 24.40 -20.86
C GLN A 23 -20.28 22.91 -20.54
N GLU A 24 -21.26 22.01 -20.72
CA GLU A 24 -21.06 20.57 -20.53
C GLU A 24 -21.06 19.79 -21.85
N LYS A 25 -20.01 18.99 -22.12
CA LYS A 25 -19.90 18.12 -23.29
C LYS A 25 -20.07 16.67 -22.90
N GLN A 26 -21.01 15.99 -23.53
CA GLN A 26 -21.40 14.64 -23.16
C GLN A 26 -21.22 13.64 -24.30
N LYS A 27 -20.65 12.46 -23.98
CA LYS A 27 -20.66 11.27 -24.83
C LYS A 27 -21.37 10.15 -24.09
N THR A 28 -22.39 9.56 -24.72
CA THR A 28 -23.13 8.42 -24.19
C THR A 28 -22.97 7.21 -25.11
N ILE A 29 -22.58 6.08 -24.53
CA ILE A 29 -22.39 4.80 -25.20
C ILE A 29 -23.44 3.85 -24.65
N ASN A 30 -24.22 3.23 -25.54
CA ASN A 30 -25.25 2.25 -25.18
C ASN A 30 -24.93 0.92 -25.84
N GLU A 31 -24.75 -0.12 -25.02
CA GLU A 31 -24.47 -1.47 -25.49
C GLU A 31 -25.45 -2.47 -24.87
N VAL A 32 -25.92 -3.42 -25.66
CA VAL A 32 -26.87 -4.45 -25.20
C VAL A 32 -26.37 -5.82 -25.62
N PHE A 33 -26.22 -6.70 -24.64
CA PHE A 33 -25.78 -8.08 -24.84
C PHE A 33 -26.90 -9.04 -24.44
N ASN A 34 -27.21 -9.99 -25.32
CA ASN A 34 -28.03 -11.14 -24.94
C ASN A 34 -27.19 -12.08 -24.08
N VAL A 35 -27.73 -12.48 -22.93
CA VAL A 35 -27.00 -13.25 -21.91
C VAL A 35 -27.78 -14.48 -21.50
N ASN A 36 -27.11 -15.41 -20.83
CA ASN A 36 -27.72 -16.59 -20.23
C ASN A 36 -27.41 -16.63 -18.72
N SER A 37 -27.95 -17.64 -18.03
CA SER A 37 -27.78 -17.82 -16.58
C SER A 37 -26.33 -18.02 -16.12
N GLU A 38 -25.42 -18.41 -17.02
CA GLU A 38 -24.00 -18.63 -16.70
C GLU A 38 -23.12 -17.42 -17.05
N THR A 39 -23.73 -16.32 -17.51
CA THR A 39 -22.96 -15.16 -17.95
C THR A 39 -22.30 -14.47 -16.76
N VAL A 40 -21.00 -14.19 -16.91
CA VAL A 40 -20.21 -13.44 -15.94
C VAL A 40 -20.02 -12.00 -16.43
N LEU A 41 -20.37 -11.04 -15.59
CA LEU A 41 -20.09 -9.64 -15.81
C LEU A 41 -18.76 -9.29 -15.12
N ASP A 42 -17.76 -8.92 -15.90
CA ASP A 42 -16.41 -8.56 -15.44
C ASP A 42 -16.19 -7.06 -15.62
N ILE A 43 -15.89 -6.36 -14.54
CA ILE A 43 -15.81 -4.90 -14.52
C ILE A 43 -14.46 -4.52 -13.96
N ASN A 44 -13.67 -3.81 -14.74
CA ASN A 44 -12.38 -3.29 -14.31
C ASN A 44 -12.28 -1.81 -14.64
N THR A 45 -12.61 -0.96 -13.67
CA THR A 45 -12.77 0.48 -13.93
C THR A 45 -11.98 1.32 -12.94
N SER A 46 -11.45 2.43 -13.43
CA SER A 46 -10.85 3.49 -12.63
C SER A 46 -11.54 4.82 -12.88
N ASN A 47 -11.80 5.59 -11.82
CA ASN A 47 -12.40 6.93 -11.91
C ASN A 47 -13.80 6.91 -12.55
N VAL A 48 -14.68 6.01 -12.09
CA VAL A 48 -16.03 5.81 -12.63
C VAL A 48 -17.02 5.46 -11.53
N ASP A 49 -18.21 6.08 -11.61
CA ASP A 49 -19.36 5.69 -10.80
C ASP A 49 -20.20 4.63 -11.51
N ILE A 50 -20.52 3.55 -10.81
CA ILE A 50 -21.26 2.41 -11.34
C ILE A 50 -22.58 2.26 -10.59
N GLU A 51 -23.69 2.23 -11.32
CA GLU A 51 -25.02 1.96 -10.79
C GLU A 51 -25.58 0.69 -11.44
N PHE A 52 -25.97 -0.27 -10.61
CA PHE A 52 -26.62 -1.50 -11.06
C PHE A 52 -28.13 -1.42 -10.88
N GLU A 53 -28.86 -2.01 -11.82
CA GLU A 53 -30.30 -2.24 -11.73
C GLU A 53 -30.60 -3.66 -12.21
N THR A 54 -31.49 -4.37 -11.52
CA THR A 54 -31.92 -5.71 -11.94
C THR A 54 -33.25 -5.66 -12.68
N TRP A 55 -33.42 -6.50 -13.70
CA TRP A 55 -34.67 -6.62 -14.47
C TRP A 55 -34.98 -8.07 -14.85
N ASN A 56 -36.18 -8.30 -15.39
CA ASN A 56 -36.65 -9.61 -15.82
C ASN A 56 -36.47 -9.79 -17.35
N LYS A 57 -35.27 -9.56 -17.86
CA LYS A 57 -34.90 -9.78 -19.27
C LYS A 57 -33.56 -10.49 -19.33
N ASP A 58 -33.39 -11.38 -20.29
CA ASP A 58 -32.15 -12.14 -20.54
C ASP A 58 -31.13 -11.30 -21.33
N GLN A 59 -30.96 -10.05 -20.92
CA GLN A 59 -30.09 -9.07 -21.56
C GLN A 59 -29.34 -8.29 -20.50
N ILE A 60 -28.09 -7.94 -20.78
CA ILE A 60 -27.35 -6.92 -20.03
C ILE A 60 -27.32 -5.68 -20.90
N ALA A 61 -27.91 -4.59 -20.42
CA ALA A 61 -27.84 -3.27 -21.07
C ALA A 61 -26.94 -2.35 -20.26
N ILE A 62 -25.95 -1.77 -20.95
CA ILE A 62 -24.94 -0.91 -20.36
C ILE A 62 -25.06 0.46 -21.00
N THR A 63 -25.23 1.49 -20.17
CA THR A 63 -25.21 2.89 -20.58
C THR A 63 -24.05 3.58 -19.89
N ALA A 64 -22.99 3.86 -20.64
CA ALA A 64 -21.85 4.63 -20.16
C ALA A 64 -22.00 6.09 -20.59
N THR A 65 -21.85 7.03 -19.66
CA THR A 65 -21.94 8.47 -19.90
C THR A 65 -20.68 9.14 -19.40
N ILE A 66 -20.05 9.93 -20.27
CA ILE A 66 -18.88 10.74 -19.97
C ILE A 66 -19.30 12.19 -20.16
N VAL A 67 -19.19 13.01 -19.11
CA VAL A 67 -19.45 14.46 -19.14
C VAL A 67 -18.14 15.19 -18.87
N LEU A 68 -17.78 16.09 -19.78
CA LEU A 68 -16.63 16.98 -19.67
C LEU A 68 -17.15 18.40 -19.39
N ASP A 69 -16.79 18.94 -18.22
CA ASP A 69 -17.12 20.29 -17.79
C ASP A 69 -15.85 21.16 -17.85
N GLY A 70 -15.93 22.25 -18.63
CA GLY A 70 -14.82 23.19 -18.86
C GLY A 70 -13.88 22.88 -20.04
N ALA A 71 -14.18 21.87 -20.86
CA ALA A 71 -13.36 21.50 -22.03
C ALA A 71 -13.75 22.24 -23.32
N THR A 72 -12.77 22.64 -24.14
CA THR A 72 -12.99 23.18 -25.50
C THR A 72 -13.42 22.08 -26.48
N GLU A 73 -13.88 22.42 -27.69
CA GLU A 73 -14.46 21.42 -28.62
C GLU A 73 -13.41 20.46 -29.14
N GLU A 74 -12.23 20.99 -29.41
CA GLU A 74 -11.06 20.23 -29.83
C GLU A 74 -10.59 19.29 -28.71
N GLU A 75 -10.46 19.78 -27.47
CA GLU A 75 -10.07 18.96 -26.30
C GLU A 75 -11.08 17.85 -26.00
N ALA A 76 -12.37 18.13 -26.14
CA ALA A 76 -13.41 17.12 -25.93
C ALA A 76 -13.41 16.05 -27.03
N SER A 77 -13.20 16.44 -28.29
CA SER A 77 -13.05 15.48 -29.39
C SER A 77 -11.83 14.59 -29.15
N GLU A 78 -10.68 15.17 -28.81
CA GLU A 78 -9.45 14.43 -28.51
C GLU A 78 -9.65 13.43 -27.35
N TYR A 79 -10.34 13.84 -26.28
CA TYR A 79 -10.66 12.94 -25.17
C TYR A 79 -11.60 11.80 -25.58
N PHE A 80 -12.61 12.08 -26.41
CA PHE A 80 -13.59 11.10 -26.85
C PHE A 80 -13.06 10.12 -27.88
N ASP A 81 -12.06 10.51 -28.68
CA ASP A 81 -11.44 9.68 -29.71
C ASP A 81 -10.44 8.66 -29.13
N GLN A 82 -10.04 8.81 -27.85
CA GLN A 82 -9.12 7.90 -27.16
C GLN A 82 -9.79 6.63 -26.57
N ASP A 83 -11.05 6.32 -26.92
CA ASP A 83 -11.81 5.15 -26.42
C ASP A 83 -11.71 4.96 -24.89
N ALA A 84 -12.13 5.98 -24.13
CA ALA A 84 -11.99 6.02 -22.67
C ALA A 84 -12.72 4.90 -21.89
N ILE A 85 -13.68 4.21 -22.54
CA ILE A 85 -14.47 3.10 -21.98
C ILE A 85 -14.65 2.03 -23.06
N GLU A 86 -14.13 0.84 -22.81
CA GLU A 86 -14.28 -0.34 -23.67
C GLU A 86 -15.34 -1.26 -23.08
N ILE A 87 -16.34 -1.61 -23.89
CA ILE A 87 -17.40 -2.55 -23.52
C ILE A 87 -17.42 -3.65 -24.58
N VAL A 88 -17.03 -4.86 -24.17
CA VAL A 88 -16.97 -6.02 -25.07
C VAL A 88 -17.66 -7.20 -24.41
N GLY A 89 -18.47 -7.95 -25.17
CA GLY A 89 -19.23 -9.03 -24.57
C GLY A 89 -19.75 -10.04 -25.56
N ASN A 90 -20.00 -11.24 -25.05
CA ASN A 90 -20.72 -12.31 -25.72
C ASN A 90 -21.67 -12.98 -24.72
N SER A 91 -22.32 -14.07 -25.14
CA SER A 91 -23.30 -14.80 -24.33
C SER A 91 -22.74 -15.51 -23.08
N LYS A 92 -21.43 -15.43 -22.81
CA LYS A 92 -20.78 -16.06 -21.64
C LYS A 92 -20.08 -15.04 -20.74
N LYS A 93 -19.54 -13.98 -21.31
CA LYS A 93 -18.82 -12.94 -20.58
C LYS A 93 -19.11 -11.58 -21.17
N VAL A 94 -19.44 -10.62 -20.32
CA VAL A 94 -19.50 -9.19 -20.66
C VAL A 94 -18.42 -8.50 -19.85
N SER A 95 -17.56 -7.73 -20.51
CA SER A 95 -16.41 -7.05 -19.92
C SER A 95 -16.55 -5.55 -20.10
N ILE A 96 -16.37 -4.81 -19.02
CA ILE A 96 -16.33 -3.35 -19.00
C ILE A 96 -14.97 -2.93 -18.48
N THR A 97 -14.19 -2.25 -19.31
CA THR A 97 -12.86 -1.78 -18.95
C THR A 97 -12.78 -0.28 -19.20
N THR A 98 -12.27 0.50 -18.24
CA THR A 98 -11.90 1.89 -18.49
C THR A 98 -10.39 2.05 -18.44
N GLY A 99 -9.81 2.70 -19.45
CA GLY A 99 -8.36 2.77 -19.58
C GLY A 99 -7.88 3.91 -20.46
N VAL A 100 -7.93 5.14 -19.93
CA VAL A 100 -7.01 6.20 -20.40
C VAL A 100 -5.66 6.09 -19.66
N GLU A 101 -5.66 5.55 -18.43
CA GLU A 101 -4.44 5.40 -17.62
C GLU A 101 -3.58 4.21 -18.08
N ASN A 102 -4.15 3.03 -18.39
CA ASN A 102 -3.33 1.85 -18.71
C ASN A 102 -2.69 1.88 -20.11
N THR A 103 -3.23 2.63 -21.06
CA THR A 103 -2.67 2.70 -22.42
C THR A 103 -1.53 3.74 -22.50
N TRP A 104 -1.57 4.78 -21.65
CA TRP A 104 -0.55 5.82 -21.62
C TRP A 104 0.73 5.38 -20.90
N PHE A 105 0.61 4.75 -19.72
CA PHE A 105 1.77 4.21 -18.99
C PHE A 105 2.56 3.17 -19.79
N ILE A 106 1.89 2.35 -20.61
CA ILE A 106 2.53 1.30 -21.41
C ILE A 106 3.09 1.84 -22.74
N LYS A 107 2.47 2.86 -23.36
CA LYS A 107 3.03 3.49 -24.57
C LYS A 107 4.23 4.40 -24.28
N HIS A 108 4.37 4.92 -23.06
CA HIS A 108 5.43 5.87 -22.68
C HIS A 108 6.44 5.32 -21.68
N SER A 109 6.40 4.04 -21.32
CA SER A 109 7.36 3.39 -20.41
C SER A 109 8.79 3.24 -20.95
N VAL A 110 9.12 3.81 -22.11
CA VAL A 110 10.51 3.96 -22.59
C VAL A 110 10.99 5.42 -22.53
N GLY A 111 10.18 6.36 -22.02
CA GLY A 111 10.57 7.77 -21.87
C GLY A 111 9.90 8.56 -20.72
N GLY A 112 9.02 7.93 -19.93
CA GLY A 112 8.17 8.60 -18.94
C GLY A 112 8.74 8.67 -17.52
N LEU A 113 9.94 9.23 -17.33
CA LEU A 113 10.39 9.70 -16.01
C LEU A 113 10.30 11.23 -15.85
N GLU A 114 9.90 11.97 -16.89
CA GLU A 114 9.93 13.44 -16.87
C GLU A 114 8.62 14.12 -16.44
N HIS A 115 7.48 13.41 -16.37
CA HIS A 115 6.17 14.04 -16.06
C HIS A 115 5.34 13.31 -15.00
N LEU A 116 6.00 12.82 -13.94
CA LEU A 116 5.31 12.67 -12.65
C LEU A 116 5.20 14.07 -12.03
N ASN A 117 4.12 14.80 -12.31
CA ASN A 117 3.76 15.99 -11.54
C ASN A 117 3.16 15.56 -10.19
N ILE A 118 3.97 14.87 -9.40
CA ILE A 118 3.79 14.85 -7.95
C ILE A 118 4.14 16.28 -7.55
N GLU A 119 3.18 17.09 -7.10
CA GLU A 119 3.49 18.26 -6.28
C GLU A 119 4.14 17.71 -5.00
N ILE A 120 5.42 17.37 -5.10
CA ILE A 120 6.31 17.33 -3.95
C ILE A 120 6.42 18.82 -3.62
N PRO A 121 5.78 19.34 -2.57
CA PRO A 121 5.98 20.73 -2.18
C PRO A 121 7.50 20.92 -2.10
N ASP A 122 8.00 21.97 -2.76
CA ASP A 122 9.43 22.26 -2.90
C ASP A 122 10.10 21.96 -1.57
N PHE A 123 10.78 20.81 -1.51
CA PHE A 123 11.68 20.51 -0.44
C PHE A 123 12.90 21.37 -0.76
N GLU A 124 12.85 22.64 -0.38
CA GLU A 124 14.06 23.43 -0.18
C GLU A 124 14.82 22.71 0.94
N PHE A 125 15.69 21.80 0.51
CA PHE A 125 16.71 21.22 1.34
C PHE A 125 17.72 22.34 1.65
N GLU A 126 17.39 23.18 2.62
CA GLU A 126 18.42 23.90 3.36
C GLU A 126 19.15 22.84 4.19
N MET A 127 20.15 22.20 3.57
CA MET A 127 21.12 21.43 4.32
C MET A 127 21.78 22.42 5.29
N PRO A 128 21.64 22.23 6.62
CA PRO A 128 22.39 23.06 7.54
C PRO A 128 23.88 22.91 7.21
N GLU A 129 24.60 24.04 7.16
CA GLU A 129 26.02 24.06 6.83
C GLU A 129 26.78 23.06 7.71
N ILE A 130 27.30 22.01 7.07
CA ILE A 130 28.02 20.96 7.77
C ILE A 130 29.44 21.48 8.03
N PRO A 131 29.92 21.52 9.27
CA PRO A 131 31.31 21.87 9.55
C PRO A 131 32.24 20.92 8.79
N GLU A 132 33.17 21.48 8.01
CA GLU A 132 34.11 20.70 7.19
C GLU A 132 34.96 19.76 8.06
N VAL A 133 35.02 18.49 7.67
CA VAL A 133 35.89 17.52 8.35
C VAL A 133 37.31 17.72 7.81
N PRO A 134 38.31 18.00 8.67
CA PRO A 134 39.68 18.12 8.20
C PRO A 134 40.13 16.80 7.53
N GLU A 135 40.62 16.91 6.30
CA GLU A 135 41.09 15.77 5.51
C GLU A 135 42.30 15.11 6.17
N MET A 136 42.33 13.77 6.15
CA MET A 136 43.50 13.01 6.59
C MET A 136 44.57 13.14 5.50
N PRO A 137 45.76 13.70 5.78
CA PRO A 137 46.84 13.68 4.82
C PRO A 137 47.24 12.22 4.55
N GLU A 138 47.33 11.85 3.28
CA GLU A 138 47.76 10.51 2.86
C GLU A 138 49.17 10.23 3.38
N MET A 139 49.35 9.10 4.07
CA MET A 139 50.67 8.65 4.53
C MET A 139 51.37 7.94 3.38
N HIS A 140 52.04 8.71 2.54
CA HIS A 140 53.10 8.18 1.70
C HIS A 140 54.34 8.01 2.59
N LEU A 141 54.74 6.75 2.83
CA LEU A 141 56.06 6.45 3.37
C LEU A 141 57.08 6.82 2.29
N ASP A 142 57.57 8.05 2.38
CA ASP A 142 58.58 8.57 1.47
C ASP A 142 59.92 7.89 1.73
N LEU A 143 60.16 6.80 1.00
CA LEU A 143 61.40 6.01 1.02
C LEU A 143 62.47 6.60 0.08
N SER A 144 62.22 7.75 -0.55
CA SER A 144 63.10 8.32 -1.59
C SER A 144 64.51 8.64 -1.08
N ASP A 145 64.66 8.86 0.23
CA ASP A 145 65.94 9.14 0.89
C ASP A 145 66.65 7.88 1.41
N MET A 146 66.14 6.67 1.14
CA MET A 146 66.83 5.44 1.53
C MET A 146 68.17 5.36 0.79
N PRO A 147 69.32 5.31 1.49
CA PRO A 147 70.60 5.24 0.81
C PRO A 147 70.66 3.92 0.04
N MET A 148 70.92 4.01 -1.27
CA MET A 148 71.04 2.84 -2.14
C MET A 148 72.36 2.11 -1.85
N PRO A 149 72.37 0.76 -1.86
CA PRO A 149 73.62 0.03 -1.74
C PRO A 149 74.55 0.43 -2.90
N PRO A 150 75.86 0.58 -2.66
CA PRO A 150 76.79 0.91 -3.72
C PRO A 150 76.72 -0.17 -4.82
N VAL A 151 76.60 0.26 -6.07
CA VAL A 151 76.67 -0.65 -7.23
C VAL A 151 78.15 -0.91 -7.47
N PRO A 152 78.67 -2.13 -7.25
CA PRO A 152 80.09 -2.36 -7.47
C PRO A 152 80.39 -2.32 -8.96
N GLU A 153 81.38 -1.50 -9.34
CA GLU A 153 81.89 -1.35 -10.72
C GLU A 153 82.73 -2.56 -11.14
N VAL A 154 82.11 -3.74 -11.14
CA VAL A 154 82.77 -4.97 -11.61
C VAL A 154 81.86 -5.63 -12.65
N GLU A 155 82.10 -5.28 -13.92
CA GLU A 155 81.43 -5.93 -15.05
C GLU A 155 81.75 -7.43 -15.08
N PHE A 156 80.72 -8.24 -15.30
CA PHE A 156 80.86 -9.70 -15.36
C PHE A 156 81.27 -10.12 -16.77
N ASP A 157 82.46 -10.72 -16.89
CA ASP A 157 83.02 -11.20 -18.16
C ASP A 157 82.60 -12.66 -18.38
N TYR A 158 81.63 -12.84 -19.28
CA TYR A 158 81.03 -14.13 -19.59
C TYR A 158 82.02 -15.08 -20.32
N GLU A 159 82.95 -14.57 -21.13
CA GLU A 159 83.92 -15.41 -21.85
C GLU A 159 85.03 -15.91 -20.92
N ALA A 160 85.45 -15.07 -19.96
CA ALA A 160 86.39 -15.47 -18.90
C ALA A 160 85.77 -16.50 -17.96
N TYR A 161 84.47 -16.38 -17.65
CA TYR A 161 83.73 -17.35 -16.87
C TYR A 161 83.59 -18.71 -17.57
N GLU A 162 83.32 -18.74 -18.88
CA GLU A 162 83.18 -20.00 -19.63
C GLU A 162 84.51 -20.80 -19.67
N LYS A 163 85.66 -20.12 -19.63
CA LYS A 163 87.00 -20.74 -19.65
C LYS A 163 87.55 -21.13 -18.28
N GLU A 164 87.29 -20.34 -17.23
CA GLU A 164 87.87 -20.55 -15.88
C GLU A 164 86.86 -21.01 -14.82
N GLY A 165 85.55 -20.95 -15.11
CA GLY A 165 84.46 -21.44 -14.27
C GLY A 165 84.51 -20.91 -12.83
N GLU A 166 84.51 -21.83 -11.86
CA GLU A 166 84.46 -21.53 -10.42
C GLU A 166 85.61 -20.63 -9.93
N LYS A 167 86.80 -20.72 -10.53
CA LYS A 167 87.95 -19.88 -10.15
C LYS A 167 87.76 -18.40 -10.51
N TYR A 168 86.95 -18.10 -11.52
CA TYR A 168 86.58 -16.73 -11.88
C TYR A 168 85.56 -16.15 -10.90
N LEU A 169 84.56 -16.95 -10.49
CA LEU A 169 83.54 -16.55 -9.51
C LEU A 169 84.14 -16.18 -8.15
N GLU A 170 85.08 -16.96 -7.61
CA GLU A 170 85.72 -16.63 -6.33
C GLU A 170 86.54 -15.33 -6.40
N LYS A 171 87.19 -15.04 -7.54
CA LYS A 171 87.92 -13.79 -7.77
C LYS A 171 86.96 -12.60 -7.92
N TRP A 172 85.82 -12.81 -8.57
CA TRP A 172 84.79 -11.81 -8.76
C TRP A 172 84.10 -11.46 -7.43
N GLN A 173 83.73 -12.46 -6.62
CA GLN A 173 83.14 -12.26 -5.29
C GLN A 173 84.08 -11.49 -4.34
N LYS A 174 85.38 -11.82 -4.30
CA LYS A 174 86.37 -11.07 -3.49
C LYS A 174 86.57 -9.62 -3.95
N LYS A 175 86.29 -9.29 -5.21
CA LYS A 175 86.29 -7.90 -5.71
C LYS A 175 84.99 -7.19 -5.38
N PHE A 176 83.86 -7.89 -5.42
CA PHE A 176 82.54 -7.38 -5.08
C PHE A 176 82.41 -7.02 -3.59
N GLU A 177 82.88 -7.89 -2.69
CA GLU A 177 82.83 -7.65 -1.23
C GLU A 177 83.70 -6.48 -0.76
N LYS A 178 84.75 -6.12 -1.52
CA LYS A 178 85.55 -4.91 -1.24
C LYS A 178 84.85 -3.59 -1.58
N GLY A 179 83.70 -3.64 -2.27
CA GLY A 179 82.93 -2.45 -2.66
C GLY A 179 81.87 -2.02 -1.64
N PHE A 180 81.63 -2.78 -0.57
CA PHE A 180 80.70 -2.40 0.50
C PHE A 180 81.47 -1.73 1.64
N ASP A 181 81.40 -0.41 1.69
CA ASP A 181 82.17 0.41 2.64
C ASP A 181 81.44 0.60 3.99
N LYS A 182 82.20 0.70 5.10
CA LYS A 182 81.68 1.01 6.46
C LYS A 182 80.88 2.32 6.52
N GLU A 183 81.01 3.16 5.51
CA GLU A 183 80.30 4.42 5.36
C GLU A 183 78.81 4.23 5.03
N TYR A 184 78.44 3.14 4.37
CA TYR A 184 77.05 2.82 4.02
C TYR A 184 76.22 2.41 5.25
N GLU A 185 76.79 1.57 6.13
CA GLU A 185 76.14 1.16 7.38
C GLU A 185 75.80 2.36 8.27
N LYS A 186 76.73 3.32 8.41
CA LYS A 186 76.49 4.55 9.18
C LYS A 186 75.39 5.43 8.59
N LYS A 187 75.26 5.46 7.26
CA LYS A 187 74.19 6.21 6.58
C LYS A 187 72.82 5.58 6.81
N MET A 188 72.74 4.24 6.85
CA MET A 188 71.51 3.51 7.18
C MET A 188 71.07 3.71 8.64
N GLU A 189 71.99 3.67 9.61
CA GLU A 189 71.66 3.93 11.02
C GLU A 189 71.16 5.37 11.24
N ALA A 190 71.80 6.36 10.62
CA ALA A 190 71.36 7.76 10.68
C ALA A 190 69.98 7.97 10.03
N TRP A 191 69.71 7.26 8.93
CA TRP A 191 68.40 7.28 8.28
C TRP A 191 67.31 6.65 9.17
N GLY A 192 67.60 5.51 9.81
CA GLY A 192 66.69 4.86 10.75
C GLY A 192 66.27 5.76 11.91
N ALA A 193 67.23 6.46 12.54
CA ALA A 193 66.97 7.40 13.63
C ALA A 193 66.09 8.59 13.18
N LYS A 194 66.29 9.09 11.96
CA LYS A 194 65.48 10.18 11.37
C LYS A 194 64.04 9.73 11.12
N MET A 195 63.84 8.47 10.71
CA MET A 195 62.52 7.90 10.49
C MET A 195 61.75 7.69 11.80
N GLU A 196 62.40 7.20 12.84
CA GLU A 196 61.77 7.01 14.16
C GLU A 196 61.29 8.34 14.76
N ALA A 197 62.10 9.40 14.69
CA ALA A 197 61.71 10.75 15.11
C ALA A 197 60.53 11.30 14.28
N ARG A 198 60.51 11.04 12.96
CA ARG A 198 59.42 11.45 12.07
C ARG A 198 58.12 10.68 12.35
N GLN A 199 58.22 9.40 12.66
CA GLN A 199 57.07 8.57 13.05
C GLN A 199 56.47 9.03 14.39
N ALA A 200 57.29 9.37 15.38
CA ALA A 200 56.81 9.90 16.66
C ALA A 200 56.09 11.26 16.50
N ALA A 201 56.61 12.15 15.64
CA ALA A 201 55.97 13.43 15.33
C ALA A 201 54.63 13.26 14.57
N MET A 202 54.58 12.31 13.62
CA MET A 202 53.36 11.95 12.90
C MET A 202 52.29 11.37 13.84
N ALA A 203 52.68 10.51 14.78
CA ALA A 203 51.76 9.92 15.76
C ALA A 203 51.07 10.99 16.62
N LYS A 204 51.83 11.94 17.16
CA LYS A 204 51.26 13.08 17.94
C LYS A 204 50.32 13.95 17.09
N ARG A 205 50.67 14.22 15.84
CA ARG A 205 49.82 14.99 14.91
C ARG A 205 48.52 14.25 14.60
N ARG A 206 48.57 12.92 14.52
CA ARG A 206 47.40 12.07 14.27
C ARG A 206 46.45 12.03 15.46
N GLU A 207 46.96 11.91 16.69
CA GLU A 207 46.12 11.95 17.90
C GLU A 207 45.37 13.27 18.02
N ALA A 208 46.06 14.42 17.88
CA ALA A 208 45.42 15.74 17.95
C ALA A 208 44.37 15.97 16.86
N MET A 209 44.54 15.36 15.68
CA MET A 209 43.54 15.45 14.61
C MET A 209 42.34 14.53 14.85
N MET A 210 42.55 13.34 15.42
CA MET A 210 41.47 12.43 15.79
C MET A 210 40.59 13.05 16.89
N GLU A 211 41.18 13.76 17.85
CA GLU A 211 40.44 14.49 18.89
C GLU A 211 39.56 15.60 18.28
N LYS A 212 40.13 16.45 17.42
CA LYS A 212 39.34 17.49 16.71
C LYS A 212 38.23 16.90 15.84
N ARG A 213 38.45 15.71 15.26
CA ARG A 213 37.46 15.03 14.44
C ARG A 213 36.34 14.41 15.29
N ALA A 214 36.66 13.93 16.49
CA ALA A 214 35.67 13.43 17.45
C ALA A 214 34.74 14.56 17.90
N GLU A 215 35.29 15.71 18.28
CA GLU A 215 34.50 16.90 18.67
C GLU A 215 33.61 17.42 17.52
N ALA A 216 34.14 17.47 16.30
CA ALA A 216 33.36 17.88 15.12
C ALA A 216 32.24 16.87 14.79
N HIS A 217 32.48 15.58 15.03
CA HIS A 217 31.48 14.54 14.84
C HIS A 217 30.36 14.62 15.87
N GLU A 218 30.69 14.87 17.15
CA GLU A 218 29.71 15.02 18.24
C GLU A 218 28.77 16.20 17.98
N LYS A 219 29.30 17.39 17.67
CA LYS A 219 28.50 18.56 17.29
C LYS A 219 27.62 18.31 16.06
N ARG A 220 28.10 17.52 15.10
CA ARG A 220 27.33 17.13 13.91
C ARG A 220 26.17 16.20 14.25
N MET A 221 26.33 15.33 15.25
CA MET A 221 25.26 14.44 15.69
C MET A 221 24.16 15.22 16.42
N GLU A 222 24.51 16.17 17.29
CA GLU A 222 23.53 17.02 17.99
C GLU A 222 22.70 17.87 17.01
N VAL A 223 23.33 18.58 16.07
CA VAL A 223 22.62 19.38 15.06
C VAL A 223 21.71 18.51 14.18
N ARG A 224 22.13 17.27 13.91
CA ARG A 224 21.33 16.32 13.12
C ARG A 224 20.13 15.77 13.91
N GLU A 225 20.29 15.58 15.22
CA GLU A 225 19.21 15.14 16.10
C GLU A 225 18.13 16.21 16.23
N GLU A 226 18.49 17.46 16.51
CA GLU A 226 17.55 18.59 16.57
C GLU A 226 16.83 18.81 15.22
N ALA A 227 17.54 18.68 14.10
CA ALA A 227 16.95 18.79 12.77
C ALA A 227 15.98 17.62 12.46
N MET A 228 16.25 16.41 12.96
CA MET A 228 15.34 15.28 12.82
C MET A 228 14.10 15.43 13.70
N GLU A 229 14.24 15.97 14.91
CA GLU A 229 13.11 16.22 15.82
C GLU A 229 12.16 17.28 15.25
N LYS A 230 12.67 18.44 14.82
CA LYS A 230 11.85 19.46 14.13
C LYS A 230 11.17 18.92 12.86
N ARG A 231 11.84 18.03 12.13
CA ARG A 231 11.27 17.38 10.94
C ARG A 231 10.18 16.37 11.30
N ALA A 232 10.32 15.65 12.42
CA ALA A 232 9.30 14.73 12.90
C ALA A 232 8.03 15.49 13.30
N GLU A 233 8.17 16.60 14.03
CA GLU A 233 7.05 17.47 14.41
C GLU A 233 6.33 18.05 13.19
N GLN A 234 7.07 18.61 12.22
CA GLN A 234 6.49 19.13 10.97
C GLN A 234 5.79 18.04 10.15
N MET A 235 6.31 16.80 10.12
CA MET A 235 5.63 15.69 9.46
C MET A 235 4.37 15.27 10.19
N GLU A 236 4.36 15.28 11.53
CA GLU A 236 3.18 14.94 12.32
C GLU A 236 2.06 15.99 12.15
N GLU A 237 2.41 17.27 12.14
CA GLU A 237 1.46 18.37 11.90
C GLU A 237 0.88 18.29 10.48
N ARG A 238 1.72 18.06 9.46
CA ARG A 238 1.26 17.86 8.07
C ARG A 238 0.43 16.58 7.91
N ALA A 239 0.72 15.51 8.65
CA ALA A 239 -0.08 14.30 8.64
C ALA A 239 -1.49 14.57 9.18
N LYS A 240 -1.60 15.32 10.29
CA LYS A 240 -2.88 15.77 10.86
C LYS A 240 -3.65 16.67 9.88
N GLU A 241 -2.99 17.64 9.25
CA GLU A 241 -3.65 18.48 8.23
C GLU A 241 -4.11 17.70 7.00
N MET A 242 -3.34 16.71 6.55
CA MET A 242 -3.72 15.81 5.46
C MET A 242 -4.91 14.93 5.83
N GLU A 243 -4.95 14.42 7.06
CA GLU A 243 -6.05 13.63 7.61
C GLU A 243 -7.33 14.46 7.69
N GLU A 244 -7.29 15.66 8.28
CA GLU A 244 -8.43 16.58 8.30
C GLU A 244 -8.90 16.99 6.90
N ARG A 245 -7.96 17.26 5.98
CA ARG A 245 -8.30 17.56 4.57
C ARG A 245 -8.98 16.35 3.90
N ARG A 246 -8.53 15.13 4.21
CA ARG A 246 -9.10 13.90 3.69
C ARG A 246 -10.50 13.65 4.26
N GLU A 247 -10.71 13.83 5.55
CA GLU A 247 -12.03 13.76 6.17
C GLU A 247 -12.99 14.78 5.56
N ARG A 248 -12.58 16.05 5.38
CA ARG A 248 -13.41 17.06 4.69
C ARG A 248 -13.76 16.69 3.25
N ILE A 249 -12.86 16.01 2.53
CA ILE A 249 -13.12 15.52 1.17
C ILE A 249 -14.12 14.36 1.20
N ILE A 250 -14.01 13.46 2.17
CA ILE A 250 -14.93 12.33 2.35
C ILE A 250 -16.32 12.83 2.76
N GLU A 251 -16.42 13.72 3.76
CA GLU A 251 -17.67 14.31 4.22
C GLU A 251 -18.41 15.05 3.10
N LYS A 252 -17.68 15.85 2.29
CA LYS A 252 -18.26 16.48 1.10
C LYS A 252 -18.71 15.46 0.06
N ARG A 253 -17.99 14.34 -0.12
CA ARG A 253 -18.41 13.25 -1.01
C ARG A 253 -19.67 12.52 -0.51
N GLU A 254 -19.85 12.39 0.80
CA GLU A 254 -21.05 11.80 1.39
C GLU A 254 -22.29 12.70 1.23
N LEU A 255 -22.13 14.02 1.42
CA LEU A 255 -23.22 14.99 1.19
C LEU A 255 -23.71 15.00 -0.26
N HIS A 256 -22.82 14.69 -1.20
CA HIS A 256 -23.09 14.57 -2.64
C HIS A 256 -23.09 13.11 -3.10
N ALA A 257 -23.48 12.13 -2.27
CA ALA A 257 -23.47 10.71 -2.62
C ALA A 257 -24.29 10.34 -3.88
N ASN A 258 -25.23 11.20 -4.29
CA ASN A 258 -26.03 11.05 -5.51
C ASN A 258 -25.52 11.87 -6.71
N GLU A 259 -24.46 12.67 -6.56
CA GLU A 259 -23.85 13.41 -7.66
C GLU A 259 -22.62 12.65 -8.20
N PRO A 260 -22.40 12.67 -9.52
CA PRO A 260 -21.27 11.95 -10.11
C PRO A 260 -19.93 12.54 -9.66
N HIS A 261 -18.98 11.66 -9.33
CA HIS A 261 -17.63 12.02 -8.92
C HIS A 261 -16.93 12.81 -10.02
N ILE A 262 -16.35 13.94 -9.62
CA ILE A 262 -15.61 14.85 -10.51
C ILE A 262 -14.13 14.47 -10.47
N PHE A 263 -13.58 14.07 -11.61
CA PHE A 263 -12.16 13.79 -11.81
C PHE A 263 -11.52 14.95 -12.58
N TYR A 264 -10.25 15.25 -12.34
CA TYR A 264 -9.54 16.29 -13.10
C TYR A 264 -8.60 15.63 -14.11
N TYR A 265 -8.74 15.99 -15.39
CA TYR A 265 -7.80 15.58 -16.43
C TYR A 265 -6.79 16.69 -16.69
N SER A 266 -5.50 16.35 -16.78
CA SER A 266 -4.42 17.27 -17.12
C SER A 266 -3.74 16.84 -18.41
N THR A 267 -3.61 17.76 -19.36
CA THR A 267 -2.83 17.58 -20.59
C THR A 267 -1.40 18.12 -20.42
N ASP A 268 -0.40 17.45 -21.00
CA ASP A 268 1.03 17.86 -20.96
C ASP A 268 1.33 19.27 -21.53
N ARG A 269 0.38 19.89 -22.26
CA ARG A 269 0.54 21.25 -22.84
C ARG A 269 -0.15 22.36 -22.07
N GLY A 270 -0.21 22.25 -20.74
CA GLY A 270 -0.51 23.38 -19.86
C GLY A 270 -1.44 23.04 -18.70
N ASN A 271 -1.43 23.93 -17.69
CA ASN A 271 -2.25 23.92 -16.47
C ASN A 271 -3.77 24.06 -16.72
N LYS A 272 -4.35 23.31 -17.65
CA LYS A 272 -5.79 23.25 -17.88
C LYS A 272 -6.32 21.94 -17.29
N ARG A 273 -7.04 22.09 -16.18
CA ARG A 273 -7.75 21.01 -15.49
C ARG A 273 -9.22 21.12 -15.86
N PHE A 274 -9.72 20.25 -16.74
CA PHE A 274 -11.17 20.12 -16.94
C PHE A 274 -11.72 18.96 -16.14
N LYS A 275 -12.99 19.08 -15.77
CA LYS A 275 -13.69 18.12 -14.93
C LYS A 275 -14.27 17.02 -15.80
N VAL A 276 -13.94 15.78 -15.48
CA VAL A 276 -14.46 14.57 -16.14
C VAL A 276 -15.36 13.86 -15.14
N LYS A 277 -16.61 13.61 -15.52
CA LYS A 277 -17.56 12.78 -14.79
C LYS A 277 -17.84 11.55 -15.64
N LYS A 278 -17.58 10.35 -15.11
CA LYS A 278 -17.87 9.09 -15.79
C LYS A 278 -18.88 8.29 -14.97
N THR A 279 -19.96 7.88 -15.61
CA THR A 279 -21.02 7.09 -14.99
C THR A 279 -21.38 5.91 -15.88
N ILE A 280 -21.45 4.71 -15.31
CA ILE A 280 -21.86 3.49 -16.01
C ILE A 280 -23.10 2.94 -15.31
N LYS A 281 -24.22 2.90 -16.04
CA LYS A 281 -25.46 2.25 -15.59
C LYS A 281 -25.58 0.87 -16.23
N ILE A 282 -25.74 -0.14 -15.40
CA ILE A 282 -25.80 -1.54 -15.83
C ILE A 282 -27.14 -2.14 -15.43
N LYS A 283 -27.98 -2.45 -16.42
CA LYS A 283 -29.21 -3.22 -16.24
C LYS A 283 -28.93 -4.68 -16.55
N MET A 284 -29.21 -5.59 -15.62
CA MET A 284 -28.89 -7.01 -15.77
C MET A 284 -29.98 -7.94 -15.20
N PRO A 285 -30.04 -9.22 -15.63
CA PRO A 285 -30.92 -10.20 -15.02
C PRO A 285 -30.60 -10.43 -13.53
N LYS A 286 -31.58 -10.92 -12.77
CA LYS A 286 -31.34 -11.35 -11.39
C LYS A 286 -30.41 -12.58 -11.37
N GLY A 287 -29.44 -12.58 -10.46
CA GLY A 287 -28.53 -13.72 -10.26
C GLY A 287 -27.33 -13.79 -11.22
N THR A 288 -27.11 -12.78 -12.06
CA THR A 288 -25.87 -12.65 -12.84
C THR A 288 -24.65 -12.60 -11.91
N LYS A 289 -23.62 -13.41 -12.21
CA LYS A 289 -22.37 -13.39 -11.45
C LYS A 289 -21.57 -12.14 -11.81
N ILE A 290 -21.15 -11.39 -10.80
CA ILE A 290 -20.41 -10.13 -11.00
C ILE A 290 -19.01 -10.28 -10.41
N ASN A 291 -18.01 -10.05 -11.26
CA ASN A 291 -16.64 -9.81 -10.85
C ASN A 291 -16.35 -8.33 -11.08
N MET A 292 -15.91 -7.61 -10.05
CA MET A 292 -15.60 -6.20 -10.17
C MET A 292 -14.30 -5.83 -9.48
N ASN A 293 -13.53 -4.99 -10.15
CA ASN A 293 -12.37 -4.29 -9.63
C ASN A 293 -12.56 -2.80 -9.91
N VAL A 294 -12.82 -2.01 -8.88
CA VAL A 294 -13.17 -0.59 -9.02
C VAL A 294 -12.22 0.24 -8.17
N ARG A 295 -11.50 1.14 -8.83
CA ARG A 295 -10.58 2.07 -8.19
C ARG A 295 -11.08 3.50 -8.36
N HIS A 296 -11.25 4.25 -7.28
CA HIS A 296 -11.74 5.63 -7.30
C HIS A 296 -13.13 5.78 -7.96
N GLY A 297 -14.20 5.70 -7.18
CA GLY A 297 -15.58 5.92 -7.64
C GLY A 297 -16.62 5.40 -6.67
N ALA A 298 -17.90 5.57 -6.96
CA ALA A 298 -18.99 4.98 -6.21
C ALA A 298 -19.58 3.76 -6.92
N VAL A 299 -19.88 2.72 -6.16
CA VAL A 299 -20.57 1.53 -6.64
C VAL A 299 -21.88 1.40 -5.89
N LYS A 300 -22.99 1.47 -6.62
CA LYS A 300 -24.34 1.26 -6.10
C LYS A 300 -24.89 -0.04 -6.65
N LEU A 301 -24.97 -1.06 -5.80
CA LEU A 301 -25.49 -2.38 -6.16
C LEU A 301 -27.02 -2.36 -6.27
N ALA A 302 -27.53 -3.18 -7.17
CA ALA A 302 -28.96 -3.42 -7.32
C ALA A 302 -29.50 -4.28 -6.17
N GLU A 303 -30.81 -4.27 -5.99
CA GLU A 303 -31.47 -5.22 -5.09
C GLU A 303 -31.32 -6.66 -5.57
N ASN A 304 -31.18 -7.58 -4.61
CA ASN A 304 -31.09 -9.03 -4.80
C ASN A 304 -29.93 -9.50 -5.69
N THR A 305 -28.81 -8.76 -5.72
CA THR A 305 -27.57 -9.23 -6.32
C THR A 305 -26.97 -10.37 -5.49
N LYS A 306 -26.56 -11.47 -6.16
CA LYS A 306 -26.01 -12.66 -5.52
C LYS A 306 -24.64 -13.02 -6.06
N ASN A 307 -23.81 -13.65 -5.23
CA ASN A 307 -22.50 -14.23 -5.59
C ASN A 307 -21.58 -13.20 -6.26
N ILE A 308 -21.33 -12.10 -5.55
CA ILE A 308 -20.51 -10.99 -6.03
C ILE A 308 -19.07 -11.20 -5.60
N ASN A 309 -18.13 -11.02 -6.51
CA ASN A 309 -16.72 -10.91 -6.20
C ASN A 309 -16.25 -9.48 -6.49
N ALA A 310 -16.05 -8.68 -5.44
CA ALA A 310 -15.72 -7.27 -5.57
C ALA A 310 -14.38 -6.92 -4.91
N ARG A 311 -13.55 -6.17 -5.62
CA ARG A 311 -12.36 -5.48 -5.10
C ARG A 311 -12.54 -3.99 -5.28
N LEU A 312 -12.67 -3.27 -4.17
CA LEU A 312 -12.93 -1.84 -4.14
C LEU A 312 -11.75 -1.15 -3.47
N SER A 313 -11.14 -0.17 -4.15
CA SER A 313 -10.02 0.60 -3.62
C SER A 313 -10.28 2.08 -3.79
N TYR A 314 -10.32 2.82 -2.67
CA TYR A 314 -10.72 4.22 -2.64
C TYR A 314 -12.10 4.47 -3.28
N SER A 315 -13.02 3.52 -3.10
CA SER A 315 -14.32 3.52 -3.76
C SER A 315 -15.44 3.31 -2.74
N THR A 316 -16.53 4.05 -2.84
CA THR A 316 -17.66 3.92 -1.91
C THR A 316 -18.57 2.78 -2.35
N LEU A 317 -18.96 1.88 -1.45
CA LEU A 317 -19.94 0.84 -1.71
C LEU A 317 -21.28 1.15 -1.05
N TRP A 318 -22.34 1.19 -1.85
CA TRP A 318 -23.72 1.27 -1.41
C TRP A 318 -24.48 0.03 -1.86
N ALA A 319 -25.10 -0.68 -0.92
CA ALA A 319 -25.89 -1.87 -1.25
C ALA A 319 -27.16 -1.98 -0.38
N THR A 320 -28.32 -2.14 -1.02
CA THR A 320 -29.57 -2.45 -0.30
C THR A 320 -29.49 -3.84 0.31
N THR A 321 -29.12 -4.84 -0.49
CA THR A 321 -29.09 -6.24 -0.06
C THR A 321 -27.90 -6.97 -0.65
N ILE A 322 -27.14 -7.68 0.18
CA ILE A 322 -26.04 -8.55 -0.24
C ILE A 322 -26.37 -9.99 0.15
N ASP A 323 -26.32 -10.89 -0.82
CA ASP A 323 -26.68 -12.30 -0.64
C ASP A 323 -25.76 -13.23 -1.45
N GLY A 324 -25.74 -14.52 -1.10
CA GLY A 324 -24.93 -15.55 -1.75
C GLY A 324 -23.70 -15.96 -0.94
N GLU A 325 -23.54 -17.27 -0.73
CA GLU A 325 -22.42 -17.85 0.02
C GLU A 325 -21.06 -17.64 -0.66
N GLU A 326 -21.06 -17.52 -2.00
CA GLU A 326 -19.85 -17.24 -2.79
C GLU A 326 -19.48 -15.75 -2.80
N THR A 327 -20.28 -14.89 -2.15
CA THR A 327 -20.02 -13.44 -2.15
C THR A 327 -18.77 -13.10 -1.34
N THR A 328 -17.81 -12.46 -1.99
CA THR A 328 -16.58 -11.96 -1.41
C THR A 328 -16.38 -10.50 -1.80
N ILE A 329 -16.35 -9.62 -0.80
CA ILE A 329 -16.15 -8.18 -0.99
C ILE A 329 -14.89 -7.78 -0.25
N THR A 330 -13.86 -7.40 -0.99
CA THR A 330 -12.61 -6.86 -0.46
C THR A 330 -12.58 -5.35 -0.70
N THR A 331 -12.43 -4.59 0.38
CA THR A 331 -12.45 -3.13 0.36
C THR A 331 -11.19 -2.58 1.03
N SER A 332 -10.59 -1.56 0.42
CA SER A 332 -9.39 -0.88 0.92
C SER A 332 -9.60 0.63 0.85
N TYR A 333 -9.45 1.34 1.96
CA TYR A 333 -9.67 2.79 2.05
C TYR A 333 -11.03 3.24 1.50
N SER A 334 -12.06 2.42 1.76
CA SER A 334 -13.32 2.47 1.01
C SER A 334 -14.48 2.43 2.00
N PRO A 335 -15.32 3.48 2.07
CA PRO A 335 -16.50 3.44 2.92
C PRO A 335 -17.52 2.43 2.37
N VAL A 336 -18.14 1.69 3.28
CA VAL A 336 -19.11 0.63 2.96
C VAL A 336 -20.39 0.88 3.73
N GLN A 337 -21.51 1.00 3.01
CA GLN A 337 -22.85 1.10 3.61
C GLN A 337 -23.76 0.02 3.02
N VAL A 338 -24.24 -0.86 3.90
CA VAL A 338 -25.13 -1.98 3.52
C VAL A 338 -26.35 -2.00 4.41
N GLU A 339 -27.54 -1.96 3.81
CA GLU A 339 -28.78 -2.03 4.59
C GLU A 339 -29.05 -3.44 5.11
N ARG A 340 -28.89 -4.47 4.28
CA ARG A 340 -29.10 -5.87 4.67
C ARG A 340 -28.04 -6.82 4.11
N TRP A 341 -27.28 -7.44 5.00
CA TRP A 341 -26.30 -8.47 4.70
C TRP A 341 -26.84 -9.86 5.05
N ASN A 342 -27.18 -10.67 4.05
CA ASN A 342 -27.72 -12.01 4.27
C ASN A 342 -26.61 -13.06 4.47
N CYS A 343 -25.64 -13.10 3.56
CA CYS A 343 -24.53 -14.05 3.58
C CYS A 343 -23.33 -13.52 2.78
N GLY A 344 -22.11 -13.84 3.22
CA GLY A 344 -20.88 -13.58 2.47
C GLY A 344 -19.66 -13.26 3.36
N LEU A 345 -18.53 -13.03 2.68
CA LEU A 345 -17.26 -12.57 3.26
C LEU A 345 -17.03 -11.09 2.96
N LEU A 346 -16.88 -10.27 4.00
CA LEU A 346 -16.44 -8.88 3.92
C LEU A 346 -15.01 -8.78 4.45
N GLN A 347 -14.10 -8.29 3.63
CA GLN A 347 -12.73 -7.95 4.01
C GLN A 347 -12.56 -6.44 3.88
N THR A 348 -12.19 -5.77 4.97
CA THR A 348 -11.98 -4.31 4.96
C THR A 348 -10.59 -3.99 5.49
N SER A 349 -9.88 -3.11 4.79
CA SER A 349 -8.56 -2.62 5.20
C SER A 349 -8.57 -1.10 5.19
N TYR A 350 -8.14 -0.48 6.30
CA TYR A 350 -7.97 0.98 6.42
C TYR A 350 -9.23 1.78 6.05
N SER A 351 -10.41 1.24 6.36
CA SER A 351 -11.70 1.84 6.00
C SER A 351 -12.32 2.51 7.23
N GLU A 352 -12.42 3.84 7.17
CA GLU A 352 -12.87 4.70 8.28
C GLU A 352 -14.37 4.56 8.59
N LYS A 353 -15.17 4.00 7.68
CA LYS A 353 -16.61 3.86 7.89
C LYS A 353 -17.16 2.62 7.20
N VAL A 354 -17.46 1.60 8.01
CA VAL A 354 -18.16 0.40 7.57
C VAL A 354 -19.45 0.28 8.37
N ASP A 355 -20.58 0.63 7.75
CA ASP A 355 -21.90 0.63 8.37
C ASP A 355 -22.76 -0.52 7.79
N LEU A 356 -23.10 -1.47 8.65
CA LEU A 356 -23.97 -2.61 8.34
C LEU A 356 -25.23 -2.53 9.22
N ASN A 357 -26.38 -2.25 8.60
CA ASN A 357 -27.62 -2.07 9.35
C ASN A 357 -28.20 -3.40 9.86
N GLU A 358 -28.56 -4.34 8.96
CA GLU A 358 -29.04 -5.67 9.34
C GLU A 358 -28.12 -6.78 8.81
N VAL A 359 -27.71 -7.70 9.68
CA VAL A 359 -26.77 -8.78 9.34
C VAL A 359 -27.34 -10.14 9.76
N LEU A 360 -27.51 -11.08 8.83
CA LEU A 360 -27.86 -12.47 9.13
C LEU A 360 -26.62 -13.32 9.37
N ASN A 361 -25.87 -13.64 8.30
CA ASN A 361 -24.65 -14.46 8.37
C ASN A 361 -23.48 -13.67 7.77
N LEU A 362 -22.49 -13.33 8.60
CA LEU A 362 -21.34 -12.52 8.18
C LEU A 362 -20.02 -13.19 8.55
N ARG A 363 -19.12 -13.31 7.57
CA ARG A 363 -17.69 -13.49 7.84
C ARG A 363 -17.00 -12.15 7.59
N LEU A 364 -16.42 -11.57 8.63
CA LEU A 364 -15.76 -10.27 8.58
C LEU A 364 -14.28 -10.44 8.88
N SER A 365 -13.42 -9.86 8.05
CA SER A 365 -11.99 -9.73 8.35
C SER A 365 -11.57 -8.28 8.18
N THR A 366 -11.15 -7.64 9.28
CA THR A 366 -10.85 -6.22 9.31
C THR A 366 -9.41 -5.95 9.73
N THR A 367 -8.79 -4.98 9.07
CA THR A 367 -7.48 -4.45 9.45
C THR A 367 -7.56 -2.94 9.51
N SER A 368 -7.43 -2.35 10.69
CA SER A 368 -7.48 -0.90 10.90
C SER A 368 -8.74 -0.26 10.33
N SER A 369 -9.93 -0.81 10.65
CA SER A 369 -11.19 -0.30 10.10
C SER A 369 -12.22 -0.12 11.21
N ASP A 370 -13.07 0.88 11.04
CA ASP A 370 -14.12 1.23 11.99
C ASP A 370 -15.43 0.59 11.53
N VAL A 371 -15.83 -0.48 12.24
CA VAL A 371 -17.00 -1.27 11.85
C VAL A 371 -18.14 -1.06 12.83
N LYS A 372 -19.31 -0.72 12.29
CA LYS A 372 -20.56 -0.61 13.02
C LYS A 372 -21.59 -1.58 12.46
N ILE A 373 -22.10 -2.45 13.32
CA ILE A 373 -23.18 -3.39 13.04
C ILE A 373 -24.36 -2.98 13.91
N HIS A 374 -25.45 -2.49 13.31
CA HIS A 374 -26.61 -2.05 14.08
C HIS A 374 -27.40 -3.24 14.63
N ARG A 375 -27.69 -4.25 13.78
CA ARG A 375 -28.51 -5.41 14.15
C ARG A 375 -27.91 -6.72 13.61
N LEU A 376 -27.48 -7.59 14.52
CA LEU A 376 -27.01 -8.95 14.20
C LEU A 376 -28.11 -9.98 14.48
N LEU A 377 -28.52 -10.75 13.48
CA LEU A 377 -29.71 -11.61 13.51
C LEU A 377 -29.40 -13.09 13.77
N GLU A 378 -28.40 -13.67 13.10
CA GLU A 378 -28.20 -15.13 13.11
C GLU A 378 -26.78 -15.54 13.52
N SER A 379 -25.77 -15.32 12.68
CA SER A 379 -24.38 -15.67 12.99
C SER A 379 -23.35 -14.68 12.48
N ALA A 380 -22.24 -14.54 13.21
CA ALA A 380 -21.11 -13.73 12.76
C ALA A 380 -19.78 -14.36 13.16
N ILE A 381 -18.84 -14.38 12.22
CA ILE A 381 -17.44 -14.71 12.47
C ILE A 381 -16.63 -13.46 12.15
N ILE A 382 -16.03 -12.85 13.16
CA ILE A 382 -15.33 -11.57 13.06
C ILE A 382 -13.87 -11.79 13.43
N ASP A 383 -12.97 -11.50 12.50
CA ASP A 383 -11.52 -11.44 12.75
C ASP A 383 -11.06 -9.99 12.58
N ASN A 384 -10.64 -9.39 13.69
CA ASN A 384 -10.18 -8.01 13.72
C ASN A 384 -8.73 -7.95 14.19
N LYS A 385 -7.87 -7.37 13.35
CA LYS A 385 -6.45 -7.16 13.66
C LYS A 385 -6.15 -5.83 14.32
N MET A 386 -6.98 -4.81 14.10
CA MET A 386 -6.83 -3.46 14.64
C MET A 386 -8.07 -2.63 14.31
N GLY A 387 -8.47 -1.74 15.22
CA GLY A 387 -9.60 -0.83 15.04
C GLY A 387 -10.82 -1.19 15.90
N PRO A 388 -11.79 -0.27 16.02
CA PRO A 388 -13.00 -0.44 16.81
C PRO A 388 -14.09 -1.21 16.06
N ILE A 389 -14.76 -2.11 16.78
CA ILE A 389 -15.97 -2.80 16.33
C ILE A 389 -17.11 -2.51 17.30
N MET A 390 -18.23 -2.03 16.77
CA MET A 390 -19.44 -1.74 17.51
C MET A 390 -20.60 -2.62 17.02
N ILE A 391 -21.23 -3.36 17.93
CA ILE A 391 -22.44 -4.13 17.69
C ILE A 391 -23.53 -3.58 18.62
N ASP A 392 -24.49 -2.84 18.03
CA ASP A 392 -25.50 -2.12 18.81
C ASP A 392 -26.62 -3.03 19.31
N TRP A 393 -26.95 -4.10 18.57
CA TRP A 393 -27.99 -5.04 18.96
C TRP A 393 -27.77 -6.43 18.39
N VAL A 394 -27.96 -7.44 19.23
CA VAL A 394 -27.97 -8.86 18.85
C VAL A 394 -29.38 -9.42 19.03
N SER A 395 -29.84 -10.18 18.04
CA SER A 395 -31.15 -10.83 18.06
C SER A 395 -31.24 -11.87 19.15
N ASN A 396 -32.44 -12.01 19.69
CA ASN A 396 -32.78 -13.04 20.66
C ASN A 396 -32.68 -14.46 20.07
N ASP A 397 -32.75 -14.59 18.74
CA ASP A 397 -32.75 -15.86 18.01
C ASP A 397 -31.41 -16.19 17.32
N PHE A 398 -30.33 -15.50 17.72
CA PHE A 398 -28.99 -15.77 17.18
C PHE A 398 -28.54 -17.22 17.46
N LYS A 399 -27.62 -17.72 16.64
CA LYS A 399 -27.01 -19.05 16.76
C LYS A 399 -25.62 -18.97 17.34
N ASP A 400 -24.68 -18.44 16.56
CA ASP A 400 -23.26 -18.48 16.91
C ASP A 400 -22.56 -17.17 16.54
N ILE A 401 -21.81 -16.63 17.50
CA ILE A 401 -21.00 -15.43 17.32
C ILE A 401 -19.57 -15.78 17.74
N ASP A 402 -18.63 -15.71 16.81
CA ASP A 402 -17.20 -15.90 17.07
C ASP A 402 -16.46 -14.61 16.74
N ILE A 403 -15.79 -14.04 17.74
CA ILE A 403 -15.07 -12.78 17.59
C ILE A 403 -13.62 -13.00 18.04
N SER A 404 -12.70 -12.82 17.11
CA SER A 404 -11.26 -12.80 17.37
C SER A 404 -10.73 -11.38 17.19
N LEU A 405 -10.10 -10.85 18.24
CA LEU A 405 -9.59 -9.48 18.32
C LEU A 405 -8.09 -9.49 18.65
N GLN A 406 -7.34 -8.68 17.91
CA GLN A 406 -5.96 -8.33 18.20
C GLN A 406 -5.86 -6.81 18.18
N ASN A 407 -5.18 -6.19 19.16
CA ASN A 407 -4.93 -4.74 19.21
C ASN A 407 -6.15 -3.87 18.86
N GLY A 408 -7.35 -4.26 19.30
CA GLY A 408 -8.61 -3.62 18.88
C GLY A 408 -9.56 -3.36 20.03
N GLU A 409 -10.67 -2.70 19.71
CA GLU A 409 -11.76 -2.43 20.65
C GLU A 409 -13.03 -3.14 20.19
N LEU A 410 -13.75 -3.78 21.11
CA LEU A 410 -15.08 -4.33 20.86
C LEU A 410 -16.09 -3.73 21.84
N ARG A 411 -17.17 -3.17 21.31
CA ARG A 411 -18.36 -2.77 22.07
C ARG A 411 -19.54 -3.57 21.56
N CYS A 412 -20.11 -4.42 22.41
CA CYS A 412 -21.22 -5.29 22.02
C CYS A 412 -22.34 -5.24 23.07
N ASN A 413 -23.57 -4.96 22.61
CA ASN A 413 -24.76 -5.05 23.44
C ASN A 413 -25.33 -6.48 23.35
N LEU A 414 -25.36 -7.16 24.50
CA LEU A 414 -25.77 -8.55 24.61
C LEU A 414 -27.29 -8.70 24.52
N PRO A 415 -27.78 -9.82 23.95
CA PRO A 415 -29.20 -10.07 23.86
C PRO A 415 -29.79 -10.46 25.23
N LYS A 416 -31.09 -10.23 25.41
CA LYS A 416 -31.81 -10.57 26.64
C LYS A 416 -32.30 -12.03 26.66
N THR A 417 -31.55 -12.95 26.06
CA THR A 417 -31.88 -14.38 25.96
C THR A 417 -30.92 -15.28 26.72
N ASP A 418 -31.19 -16.58 26.68
CA ASP A 418 -30.27 -17.59 27.15
C ASP A 418 -29.18 -17.86 26.10
N PHE A 419 -27.92 -17.85 26.53
CA PHE A 419 -26.76 -18.19 25.72
C PHE A 419 -25.58 -18.62 26.59
N VAL A 420 -24.66 -19.36 25.97
CA VAL A 420 -23.37 -19.74 26.56
C VAL A 420 -22.31 -18.77 26.05
N ILE A 421 -21.44 -18.30 26.95
CA ILE A 421 -20.35 -17.40 26.60
C ILE A 421 -19.01 -18.01 27.01
N ALA A 422 -18.05 -17.98 26.08
CA ALA A 422 -16.68 -18.37 26.31
C ALA A 422 -15.76 -17.23 25.83
N ALA A 423 -15.13 -16.51 26.76
CA ALA A 423 -14.18 -15.47 26.43
C ALA A 423 -12.76 -15.85 26.86
N LYS A 424 -11.79 -15.67 25.97
CA LYS A 424 -10.36 -15.83 26.22
C LYS A 424 -9.71 -14.46 26.10
N SER A 425 -9.15 -13.98 27.20
CA SER A 425 -8.47 -12.69 27.27
C SER A 425 -6.99 -12.87 27.57
N THR A 426 -6.12 -12.52 26.63
CA THR A 426 -4.66 -12.46 26.84
C THR A 426 -4.23 -11.01 26.93
N ARG A 427 -3.77 -10.57 28.11
CA ARG A 427 -3.35 -9.18 28.37
C ARG A 427 -4.35 -8.14 27.86
N SER A 428 -5.65 -8.42 28.01
CA SER A 428 -6.77 -7.62 27.49
C SER A 428 -7.72 -7.26 28.62
N LYS A 429 -8.42 -6.13 28.52
CA LYS A 429 -9.42 -5.72 29.51
C LYS A 429 -10.80 -6.17 29.05
N LEU A 430 -11.51 -6.94 29.89
CA LEU A 430 -12.89 -7.36 29.64
C LEU A 430 -13.81 -6.73 30.67
N THR A 431 -14.77 -5.93 30.21
CA THR A 431 -15.85 -5.36 31.01
C THR A 431 -17.15 -6.06 30.65
N TYR A 432 -17.88 -6.57 31.65
CA TYR A 432 -19.12 -7.33 31.45
C TYR A 432 -20.18 -6.98 32.50
N PRO A 433 -21.48 -7.08 32.17
CA PRO A 433 -22.57 -6.80 33.12
C PRO A 433 -22.63 -7.83 34.26
N GLN A 434 -23.05 -7.40 35.45
CA GLN A 434 -23.13 -8.25 36.65
C GLN A 434 -24.11 -9.43 36.52
N ASN A 435 -25.03 -9.36 35.55
CA ASN A 435 -26.06 -10.38 35.31
C ASN A 435 -25.52 -11.65 34.65
N LEU A 436 -24.27 -11.65 34.17
CA LEU A 436 -23.60 -12.80 33.58
C LEU A 436 -22.98 -13.70 34.67
N LYS A 437 -23.36 -14.97 34.68
CA LYS A 437 -22.75 -15.98 35.55
C LYS A 437 -21.50 -16.52 34.86
N LEU A 438 -20.34 -15.95 35.18
CA LEU A 438 -19.04 -16.34 34.62
C LEU A 438 -18.17 -17.04 35.66
N ASN A 439 -17.62 -18.17 35.29
CA ASN A 439 -16.49 -18.81 35.96
C ASN A 439 -15.20 -18.31 35.33
N THR A 440 -14.24 -17.90 36.16
CA THR A 440 -12.97 -17.36 35.71
C THR A 440 -11.86 -18.35 36.03
N ARG A 441 -11.10 -18.77 35.02
CA ARG A 441 -9.87 -19.56 35.16
C ARG A 441 -8.70 -18.75 34.63
N LYS A 442 -7.67 -18.56 35.44
CA LYS A 442 -6.45 -17.86 35.02
C LYS A 442 -5.32 -18.85 34.79
N GLU A 443 -4.71 -18.79 33.61
CA GLU A 443 -3.49 -19.53 33.28
C GLU A 443 -2.45 -18.55 32.71
N ASN A 444 -1.38 -18.33 33.48
CA ASN A 444 -0.31 -17.39 33.13
C ASN A 444 -0.84 -15.98 32.81
N ASN A 445 -0.59 -15.50 31.58
CA ASN A 445 -1.02 -14.19 31.07
C ASN A 445 -2.39 -14.22 30.37
N THR A 446 -3.12 -15.34 30.46
CA THR A 446 -4.43 -15.52 29.83
C THR A 446 -5.49 -15.81 30.89
N VAL A 447 -6.65 -15.18 30.75
CA VAL A 447 -7.84 -15.41 31.56
C VAL A 447 -8.91 -16.00 30.66
N PHE A 448 -9.45 -17.14 31.07
CA PHE A 448 -10.60 -17.79 30.46
C PHE A 448 -11.84 -17.47 31.29
N TYR A 449 -12.89 -17.04 30.61
CA TYR A 449 -14.20 -16.78 31.16
C TYR A 449 -15.16 -17.76 30.49
N GLU A 450 -15.77 -18.63 31.27
CA GLU A 450 -16.77 -19.58 30.77
C GLU A 450 -18.04 -19.42 31.60
N GLY A 451 -19.18 -19.30 30.94
CA GLY A 451 -20.41 -19.09 31.66
C GLY A 451 -21.61 -19.00 30.76
N TYR A 452 -22.69 -18.45 31.31
CA TYR A 452 -23.96 -18.36 30.60
C TYR A 452 -24.83 -17.22 31.11
N GLN A 453 -25.75 -16.81 30.25
CA GLN A 453 -26.87 -15.95 30.61
C GLN A 453 -28.13 -16.83 30.69
N LYS A 454 -28.91 -16.71 31.78
CA LYS A 454 -30.13 -17.49 32.09
C LYS A 454 -29.95 -19.02 32.21
N LYS A 455 -29.56 -19.74 31.14
CA LYS A 455 -29.41 -21.21 31.11
C LYS A 455 -28.07 -21.64 30.48
N GLY A 456 -27.44 -22.66 31.08
CA GLY A 456 -26.14 -23.19 30.62
C GLY A 456 -26.18 -24.23 29.50
N ASN A 457 -27.37 -24.70 29.09
CA ASN A 457 -27.57 -25.61 27.96
C ASN A 457 -28.42 -24.90 26.91
N SER A 458 -27.83 -23.90 26.26
CA SER A 458 -28.46 -23.17 25.17
C SER A 458 -27.80 -23.54 23.85
N ALA A 459 -28.59 -23.58 22.78
CA ALA A 459 -28.06 -23.74 21.42
C ALA A 459 -27.32 -22.49 20.92
N ARG A 460 -27.34 -21.40 21.69
CA ARG A 460 -26.75 -20.11 21.33
C ARG A 460 -25.39 -19.93 21.99
N SER A 461 -24.37 -19.60 21.21
CA SER A 461 -22.99 -19.45 21.71
C SER A 461 -22.33 -18.13 21.29
N ILE A 462 -21.63 -17.50 22.23
CA ILE A 462 -20.78 -16.33 22.00
C ILE A 462 -19.36 -16.68 22.41
N LYS A 463 -18.44 -16.67 21.45
CA LYS A 463 -17.01 -16.89 21.67
C LYS A 463 -16.25 -15.61 21.39
N ILE A 464 -15.42 -15.19 22.34
CA ILE A 464 -14.62 -13.98 22.22
C ILE A 464 -13.17 -14.32 22.52
N ASN A 465 -12.25 -14.06 21.60
CA ASN A 465 -10.83 -14.28 21.80
C ASN A 465 -10.10 -12.95 21.60
N SER A 466 -9.68 -12.33 22.69
CA SER A 466 -9.05 -11.01 22.69
C SER A 466 -7.59 -11.08 23.09
N LYS A 467 -6.71 -10.48 22.29
CA LYS A 467 -5.28 -10.31 22.58
C LYS A 467 -4.90 -8.83 22.53
N TYR A 468 -4.33 -8.30 23.61
CA TYR A 468 -3.96 -6.88 23.71
C TYR A 468 -5.11 -5.92 23.30
N SER A 469 -6.34 -6.24 23.69
CA SER A 469 -7.56 -5.56 23.21
C SER A 469 -8.45 -5.13 24.38
N ASP A 470 -9.37 -4.22 24.12
CA ASP A 470 -10.38 -3.79 25.08
C ASP A 470 -11.76 -4.27 24.64
N VAL A 471 -12.41 -5.06 25.48
CA VAL A 471 -13.74 -5.63 25.22
C VAL A 471 -14.73 -5.11 26.25
N VAL A 472 -15.79 -4.49 25.76
CA VAL A 472 -16.87 -3.93 26.56
C VAL A 472 -18.19 -4.59 26.14
N LEU A 473 -18.71 -5.44 27.00
CA LEU A 473 -20.03 -6.03 26.87
C LEU A 473 -21.02 -5.24 27.70
N LYS A 474 -22.14 -4.84 27.09
CA LYS A 474 -23.25 -4.11 27.73
C LYS A 474 -24.55 -4.88 27.56
N GLU A 475 -25.60 -4.48 28.28
CA GLU A 475 -26.95 -5.06 28.23
C GLU A 475 -27.95 -4.10 27.59
#